data_AF-A0A925VI71-F1
#
_entry.id   AF-A0A925VI71-F1
#
_cell.length_a   1.000
_cell.length_b   1.000
_cell.length_c   1.000
_cell.angle_alpha   90.00
_cell.angle_beta   90.00
_cell.angle_gamma   90.00
#
_symmetry.space_group_name_H-M   'P 1'
#
loop_
_entity.id
_entity.type
_entity.pdbx_description
1 polymer ?
#
loop_
_entity_poly.entity_id
_entity_poly.type
_entity_poly.pdbx_seq_one_letter_code
_entity_poly.pdbx_strand_id
1 'polypeptide(L)'
;MAPLRLSVFGPPRLERDGGPVELNLRKALALLVYLAVSGQPHSRDALATTLWPESDQREGRARLRRTLYRLTQAIGDDILDSGSEAIRLQPTADLWLDSAAFRKHAT
;
A
#
# COMPACT_ATOMS: atom_id res chain seq x y z
N MET A 1 10.81 -13.23 8.85
CA MET A 1 10.68 -12.76 7.45
C MET A 1 11.50 -11.49 7.34
N ALA A 2 12.19 -11.23 6.23
CA ALA A 2 12.86 -9.94 6.09
C ALA A 2 11.85 -8.80 5.90
N PRO A 3 12.21 -7.57 6.34
CA PRO A 3 11.37 -6.40 6.19
C PRO A 3 11.05 -6.14 4.72
N LEU A 4 9.79 -5.79 4.47
CA LEU A 4 9.41 -5.22 3.18
C LEU A 4 9.99 -3.80 3.10
N ARG A 5 10.62 -3.45 1.98
CA ARG A 5 11.22 -2.13 1.77
C ARG A 5 10.49 -1.41 0.66
N LEU A 6 9.94 -0.25 0.99
CA LEU A 6 9.27 0.65 0.05
C LEU A 6 10.09 1.93 -0.11
N SER A 7 10.56 2.19 -1.32
CA SER A 7 11.24 3.43 -1.67
C SER A 7 10.31 4.31 -2.49
N VAL A 8 10.12 5.57 -2.09
CA VAL A 8 9.24 6.55 -2.76
C VAL A 8 9.96 7.82 -3.21
N PHE A 9 11.24 8.00 -2.88
CA PHE A 9 12.07 9.08 -3.42
C PHE A 9 12.57 8.75 -4.83
N GLY A 10 11.68 8.92 -5.80
CA GLY A 10 11.87 8.54 -7.19
C GLY A 10 10.75 7.62 -7.66
N PRO A 11 10.94 6.84 -8.74
CA PRO A 11 9.99 5.81 -9.12
C PRO A 11 9.79 4.82 -7.96
N PRO A 12 8.54 4.55 -7.52
CA PRO A 12 8.32 3.68 -6.37
C PRO A 12 8.86 2.27 -6.62
N ARG A 13 9.60 1.74 -5.64
CA ARG A 13 10.16 0.38 -5.68
C ARG A 13 9.81 -0.39 -4.42
N LEU A 14 9.50 -1.67 -4.60
CA LEU A 14 9.18 -2.60 -3.53
C LEU A 14 10.18 -3.75 -3.55
N GLU A 15 10.80 -4.02 -2.41
CA GLU A 15 11.84 -5.05 -2.26
C GLU A 15 11.58 -5.89 -1.01
N ARG A 16 11.91 -7.18 -1.06
CA ARG A 16 11.90 -8.10 0.09
C ARG A 16 13.09 -9.06 -0.04
N ASP A 17 13.75 -9.35 1.08
CA ASP A 17 14.94 -10.22 1.10
C ASP A 17 16.04 -9.77 0.09
N GLY A 18 16.14 -8.47 -0.20
CA GLY A 18 17.09 -7.91 -1.16
C GLY A 18 16.73 -8.07 -2.64
N GLY A 19 15.57 -8.67 -2.97
CA GLY A 19 15.05 -8.80 -4.33
C GLY A 19 13.81 -7.93 -4.59
N PRO A 20 13.52 -7.56 -5.85
CA PRO A 20 12.31 -6.81 -6.18
C PRO A 20 11.06 -7.67 -5.99
N VAL A 21 10.01 -7.05 -5.44
CA VAL A 21 8.66 -7.64 -5.40
C VAL A 21 7.86 -7.07 -6.57
N GLU A 22 7.63 -7.89 -7.59
CA GLU A 22 6.87 -7.46 -8.75
C GLU A 22 5.37 -7.35 -8.45
N LEU A 23 4.87 -6.12 -8.47
CA LEU A 23 3.45 -5.86 -8.50
C LEU A 23 3.02 -5.66 -9.96
N ASN A 24 2.35 -6.66 -10.53
CA ASN A 24 1.81 -6.62 -11.90
C ASN A 24 0.67 -5.58 -12.11
N LEU A 25 0.54 -4.59 -11.22
CA LEU A 25 -0.50 -3.57 -11.21
C LEU A 25 0.02 -2.25 -10.64
N ARG A 26 0.15 -1.22 -11.49
CA ARG A 26 0.49 0.16 -11.06
C ARG A 26 -0.39 0.66 -9.92
N LYS A 27 -1.69 0.33 -9.92
CA LYS A 27 -2.64 0.75 -8.87
C LYS A 27 -2.44 0.01 -7.54
N ALA A 28 -1.89 -1.21 -7.54
CA ALA A 28 -1.54 -1.92 -6.30
C ALA A 28 -0.36 -1.23 -5.59
N LEU A 29 0.67 -0.87 -6.36
CA LEU A 29 1.80 -0.10 -5.83
C LEU A 29 1.36 1.29 -5.34
N ALA A 30 0.52 1.99 -6.11
CA ALA A 30 -0.04 3.28 -5.70
C ALA A 30 -0.85 3.18 -4.40
N LEU A 31 -1.66 2.13 -4.23
CA LEU A 31 -2.39 1.86 -2.99
C LEU A 31 -1.45 1.68 -1.80
N LEU A 32 -0.41 0.84 -1.94
CA LEU A 32 0.56 0.60 -0.88
C LEU A 32 1.31 1.89 -0.50
N VAL A 33 1.77 2.65 -1.49
CA VAL A 33 2.43 3.94 -1.28
C VAL A 33 1.52 4.92 -0.56
N TYR A 34 0.26 5.03 -0.98
CA TYR A 34 -0.69 5.94 -0.36
C TYR A 34 -0.94 5.60 1.11
N LEU A 35 -1.14 4.32 1.43
CA LEU A 35 -1.30 3.87 2.82
C LEU A 35 -0.03 4.09 3.66
N ALA A 36 1.14 3.80 3.10
CA ALA A 36 2.40 3.91 3.83
C ALA A 36 2.83 5.36 4.09
N VAL A 37 2.65 6.25 3.11
CA VAL A 37 3.03 7.66 3.25
C VAL A 37 2.05 8.41 4.15
N SER A 38 0.75 8.12 4.06
CA SER A 38 -0.25 8.74 4.92
C SER A 38 -0.17 8.25 6.37
N GLY A 39 0.19 6.98 6.59
CA GLY A 39 0.32 6.39 7.92
C GLY A 39 -0.97 6.36 8.73
N GLN A 40 -2.14 6.50 8.08
CA GLN A 40 -3.45 6.54 8.72
C GLN A 40 -4.42 5.55 8.06
N PRO A 41 -5.47 5.10 8.77
CA PRO A 41 -6.55 4.32 8.15
C PRO A 41 -7.34 5.17 7.16
N HIS A 42 -7.72 4.56 6.03
CA HIS A 42 -8.56 5.20 5.01
C HIS A 42 -9.80 4.38 4.73
N SER A 43 -10.93 5.05 4.49
CA SER A 43 -12.14 4.36 4.08
C SER A 43 -11.97 3.72 2.71
N ARG A 44 -12.70 2.62 2.47
CA ARG A 44 -12.69 1.94 1.17
C ARG A 44 -13.16 2.85 0.04
N ASP A 45 -14.07 3.76 0.33
CA ASP A 45 -14.63 4.70 -0.64
C ASP A 45 -13.64 5.79 -1.02
N ALA A 46 -12.92 6.33 -0.04
CA ALA A 46 -11.85 7.29 -0.30
C ALA A 46 -10.77 6.66 -1.18
N LEU A 47 -10.32 5.44 -0.85
CA LEU A 47 -9.31 4.74 -1.63
C LEU A 47 -9.79 4.40 -3.05
N ALA A 48 -11.04 3.97 -3.20
CA ALA A 48 -11.62 3.70 -4.51
C ALA A 48 -11.67 4.96 -5.38
N THR A 49 -12.13 6.09 -4.81
CA THR A 49 -12.25 7.37 -5.51
C THR A 49 -10.88 7.95 -5.87
N THR A 50 -9.91 7.89 -4.96
CA THR A 50 -8.55 8.38 -5.19
C THR A 50 -7.82 7.58 -6.27
N LEU A 51 -7.99 6.25 -6.28
CA LEU A 51 -7.27 5.38 -7.21
C LEU A 51 -7.98 5.20 -8.55
N TRP A 52 -9.29 5.33 -8.63
CA TRP A 52 -10.06 5.23 -9.87
C TRP A 52 -11.11 6.35 -9.95
N PRO A 53 -10.67 7.61 -10.09
CA PRO A 53 -11.58 8.76 -10.17
C PRO A 53 -12.53 8.69 -11.37
N GLU A 54 -12.19 7.92 -12.39
CA GLU A 54 -12.99 7.71 -13.60
C GLU A 54 -14.11 6.67 -13.46
N SER A 55 -14.10 5.87 -12.40
CA SER A 55 -15.08 4.79 -12.17
C SER A 55 -16.24 5.26 -11.30
N ASP A 56 -17.42 4.69 -11.51
CA ASP A 56 -18.50 4.82 -10.53
C ASP A 56 -18.12 4.13 -9.20
N GLN A 57 -18.87 4.43 -8.13
CA GLN A 57 -18.57 3.93 -6.79
C GLN A 57 -18.57 2.39 -6.70
N ARG A 58 -19.46 1.72 -7.44
CA ARG A 58 -19.59 0.25 -7.41
C ARG A 58 -18.42 -0.39 -8.12
N GLU A 59 -18.04 0.11 -9.29
CA GLU A 59 -16.90 -0.34 -10.05
C GLU A 59 -15.59 -0.06 -9.31
N GLY A 60 -15.42 1.14 -8.76
CA GLY A 60 -14.24 1.53 -7.97
C GLY A 60 -14.04 0.60 -6.77
N ARG A 61 -15.10 0.30 -6.00
CA ARG A 61 -15.04 -0.68 -4.89
C ARG A 61 -14.66 -2.09 -5.36
N ALA A 62 -15.17 -2.53 -6.52
CA ALA A 62 -14.84 -3.84 -7.08
C ALA A 62 -13.37 -3.91 -7.52
N ARG A 63 -12.85 -2.85 -8.16
CA ARG A 63 -11.44 -2.70 -8.54
C ARG A 63 -10.54 -2.65 -7.31
N LEU A 64 -10.93 -1.91 -6.26
CA LEU A 64 -10.23 -1.86 -4.98
C LEU A 64 -10.12 -3.26 -4.36
N ARG A 65 -11.23 -4.00 -4.27
CA ARG A 65 -11.23 -5.37 -3.70
C ARG A 65 -10.26 -6.30 -4.43
N ARG A 66 -10.27 -6.30 -5.77
CA ARG A 66 -9.34 -7.12 -6.58
C ARG A 66 -7.89 -6.70 -6.39
N THR A 67 -7.65 -5.39 -6.31
CA THR A 67 -6.32 -4.82 -6.11
C THR A 67 -5.76 -5.17 -4.75
N LEU A 68 -6.56 -5.05 -3.68
CA LEU A 68 -6.19 -5.47 -2.33
C LEU A 68 -5.83 -6.93 -2.28
N TYR A 69 -6.68 -7.81 -2.84
CA TYR A 69 -6.42 -9.23 -2.85
C TYR A 69 -5.05 -9.54 -3.50
N ARG A 70 -4.78 -8.99 -4.69
CA ARG A 70 -3.50 -9.19 -5.38
C ARG A 70 -2.32 -8.58 -4.62
N LEU A 71 -2.51 -7.42 -3.99
CA LEU A 71 -1.50 -6.76 -3.19
C LEU A 71 -1.12 -7.62 -1.97
N THR A 72 -2.12 -8.08 -1.21
CA THR A 72 -1.93 -8.97 -0.06
C THR A 72 -1.21 -10.26 -0.46
N GLN A 73 -1.57 -10.88 -1.59
CA GLN A 73 -0.86 -12.07 -2.08
C GLN A 73 0.61 -11.81 -2.42
N ALA A 74 0.97 -10.60 -2.85
CA ALA A 74 2.35 -10.25 -3.21
C ALA A 74 3.21 -9.88 -1.99
N ILE A 75 2.62 -9.23 -0.99
CA ILE A 75 3.38 -8.65 0.13
C ILE A 75 3.20 -9.39 1.46
N GLY A 76 2.26 -10.32 1.54
CA GLY A 76 1.91 -11.04 2.75
C GLY A 76 0.73 -10.40 3.50
N ASP A 77 0.08 -11.25 4.27
CA ASP A 77 -1.16 -10.97 4.99
C ASP A 77 -0.91 -10.16 6.28
N ASP A 78 0.37 -9.99 6.66
CA ASP A 78 0.87 -9.30 7.84
C ASP A 78 1.14 -7.81 7.61
N ILE A 79 1.05 -7.33 6.37
CA ILE A 79 1.36 -5.93 6.04
C ILE A 79 0.12 -5.03 6.11
N LEU A 80 -1.03 -5.53 5.63
CA LEU A 80 -2.27 -4.75 5.53
C LEU A 80 -3.34 -5.30 6.45
N ASP A 81 -4.05 -4.41 7.12
CA ASP A 81 -5.35 -4.70 7.72
C ASP A 81 -6.42 -4.18 6.76
N SER A 82 -7.14 -5.12 6.13
CA SER A 82 -8.16 -4.86 5.12
C SER A 82 -9.58 -4.99 5.70
N GLY A 83 -9.82 -4.29 6.81
CA GLY A 83 -11.13 -4.23 7.45
C GLY A 83 -12.31 -3.85 6.52
N SER A 84 -13.52 -4.11 7.02
CA SER A 84 -14.78 -3.85 6.29
C SER A 84 -15.01 -2.36 6.04
N GLU A 85 -14.60 -1.47 6.95
CA GLU A 85 -14.83 -0.02 6.85
C GLU A 85 -13.59 0.73 6.35
N ALA A 86 -12.42 0.40 6.91
CA ALA A 86 -11.17 1.08 6.63
C ALA A 86 -10.03 0.11 6.37
N ILE A 87 -9.04 0.61 5.64
CA ILE A 87 -7.83 -0.11 5.26
C ILE A 87 -6.65 0.68 5.81
N ARG A 88 -5.70 -0.05 6.42
CA ARG A 88 -4.50 0.53 7.02
C ARG A 88 -3.31 -0.42 6.89
N LEU A 89 -2.11 0.11 7.11
CA LEU A 89 -0.97 -0.75 7.45
C LEU A 89 -1.21 -1.37 8.83
N GLN A 90 -0.79 -2.62 9.02
CA GLN A 90 -0.80 -3.21 10.36
C GLN A 90 0.22 -2.49 11.25
N PRO A 91 -0.09 -2.24 12.54
CA PRO A 91 0.88 -1.66 13.47
C PRO A 91 2.14 -2.50 13.64
N THR A 92 2.01 -3.82 13.43
CA THR A 92 3.10 -4.81 13.48
C THR A 92 3.74 -5.07 12.12
N ALA A 93 3.32 -4.36 11.06
CA ALA A 93 3.87 -4.56 9.72
C ALA A 93 5.37 -4.23 9.72
N ASP A 94 6.19 -5.20 9.32
CA ASP A 94 7.63 -4.98 9.13
C ASP A 94 7.90 -4.32 7.77
N LEU A 95 7.51 -3.04 7.68
CA LEU A 95 7.63 -2.21 6.48
C LEU A 95 8.59 -1.05 6.75
N TRP A 96 9.71 -1.04 6.03
CA TRP A 96 10.61 0.11 5.95
C TRP A 96 10.18 1.05 4.82
N LEU A 97 10.11 2.35 5.10
CA LEU A 97 9.77 3.41 4.15
C LEU A 97 10.86 4.49 4.19
N ASP A 98 11.46 4.81 3.03
CA ASP A 98 12.53 5.80 2.91
C ASP A 98 12.10 7.21 3.39
N SER A 99 10.87 7.64 3.08
CA SER A 99 10.35 8.93 3.54
C SER A 99 10.15 8.98 5.06
N ALA A 100 9.81 7.85 5.69
CA ALA A 100 9.71 7.76 7.15
C ALA A 100 11.11 7.74 7.79
N ALA A 101 12.07 7.04 7.19
CA ALA A 101 13.47 7.04 7.63
C ALA A 101 14.08 8.46 7.54
N PHE A 102 13.84 9.18 6.45
CA PHE A 102 14.28 10.56 6.28
C PHE A 102 13.71 11.49 7.36
N ARG A 103 12.40 11.39 7.65
CA ARG A 103 11.74 12.21 8.68
C ARG A 103 12.36 12.04 10.07
N LYS A 104 12.82 10.84 10.41
CA LYS A 104 13.51 10.56 11.68
C LYS A 104 14.88 11.24 11.81
N HIS A 105 15.55 11.53 10.69
CA HIS A 105 16.86 12.19 10.67
C HIS A 105 16.78 13.70 10.44
N ALA A 106 15.65 14.21 9.94
CA ALA A 106 15.43 15.63 9.69
C ALA A 106 14.91 16.40 10.92
N THR A 107 14.84 15.76 12.08
CA THR A 107 14.46 16.36 13.38
C THR A 107 15.67 16.36 14.29
#